data_AF-A0A7X7UBA4-F1
#
_entry.id   AF-A0A7X7UBA4-F1
#
_cell.length_a   1.000
_cell.length_b   1.000
_cell.length_c   1.000
_cell.angle_alpha   90.00
_cell.angle_beta   90.00
_cell.angle_gamma   90.00
#
_symmetry.space_group_name_H-M   'P 1'
#
loop_
_entity.id
_entity.type
_entity.pdbx_description
1 polymer ?
#
loop_
_entity_poly.entity_id
_entity_poly.type
_entity_poly.pdbx_seq_one_letter_code
_entity_poly.pdbx_strand_id
1 'polypeptide(L)'
;MKKSKEVEPAVAAQPESSSSCLGALLRAVWMLLGTGVLLFLTISIVINKWPWFHPLDLVFWLVLIATILARLFDITRFSGRTANGEKATMKDWRDYSLLVGGIFIVGWLAAHLINLLR
;
A
#
# COMPACT_ATOMS: atom_id res chain seq x y z
N MET A 1 -35.65 8.37 55.39
CA MET A 1 -35.97 8.26 53.95
C MET A 1 -34.65 8.31 53.18
N LYS A 2 -34.25 7.18 52.57
CA LYS A 2 -32.96 7.00 51.87
C LYS A 2 -33.02 7.69 50.51
N LYS A 3 -32.04 8.54 50.22
CA LYS A 3 -31.83 9.20 48.93
C LYS A 3 -31.33 8.15 47.92
N SER A 4 -32.14 7.81 46.93
CA SER A 4 -31.74 6.97 45.81
C SER A 4 -30.64 7.69 45.01
N LYS A 5 -29.48 7.07 44.87
CA LYS A 5 -28.47 7.47 43.89
C LYS A 5 -28.86 6.84 42.55
N GLU A 6 -29.24 7.67 41.59
CA GLU A 6 -29.25 7.28 40.17
C GLU A 6 -27.83 6.86 39.79
N VAL A 7 -27.70 5.65 39.29
CA VAL A 7 -26.47 5.14 38.68
C VAL A 7 -26.51 5.61 37.23
N GLU A 8 -25.80 6.71 36.96
CA GLU A 8 -25.48 7.15 35.61
C GLU A 8 -24.70 6.01 34.92
N PRO A 9 -25.12 5.51 33.74
CA PRO A 9 -24.37 4.49 33.05
C PRO A 9 -23.05 5.11 32.62
N ALA A 10 -21.95 4.62 33.19
CA ALA A 10 -20.61 4.95 32.77
C ALA A 10 -20.51 4.65 31.26
N VAL A 11 -20.56 5.71 30.46
CA VAL A 11 -20.21 5.66 29.04
C VAL A 11 -18.78 5.16 29.01
N ALA A 12 -18.62 3.87 28.68
CA ALA A 12 -17.33 3.24 28.51
C ALA A 12 -16.62 3.96 27.36
N ALA A 13 -15.77 4.93 27.72
CA ALA A 13 -14.85 5.57 26.80
C ALA A 13 -14.09 4.46 26.07
N GLN A 14 -14.42 4.26 24.80
CA GLN A 14 -13.69 3.36 23.94
C GLN A 14 -12.23 3.87 23.93
N PRO A 15 -11.22 3.00 24.09
CA PRO A 15 -9.85 3.47 24.03
C PRO A 15 -9.60 4.06 22.65
N GLU A 16 -9.48 5.39 22.61
CA GLU A 16 -9.06 6.18 21.47
C GLU A 16 -7.74 5.57 20.98
N SER A 17 -7.82 4.69 19.98
CA SER A 17 -6.63 4.05 19.43
C SER A 17 -5.82 5.16 18.80
N SER A 18 -4.76 5.59 19.47
CA SER A 18 -3.81 6.57 19.00
C SER A 18 -3.17 6.04 17.72
N SER A 19 -3.79 6.36 16.58
CA SER A 19 -3.20 6.21 15.26
C SER A 19 -1.90 6.99 15.25
N SER A 20 -0.78 6.30 15.45
CA SER A 20 0.54 6.93 15.41
C SER A 20 0.70 7.65 14.08
N CYS A 21 0.99 8.95 14.11
CA CYS A 21 1.23 9.80 12.93
C CYS A 21 2.20 9.13 11.94
N LEU A 22 3.18 8.39 12.45
CA LEU A 22 4.15 7.63 11.66
C LEU A 22 3.52 6.50 10.82
N GLY A 23 2.50 5.81 11.34
CA GLY A 23 1.76 4.77 10.59
C GLY A 23 0.87 5.36 9.49
N ALA A 24 0.29 6.53 9.73
CA ALA A 24 -0.44 7.28 8.69
C ALA A 24 0.50 7.79 7.59
N LEU A 25 1.67 8.30 7.97
CA LEU A 25 2.70 8.73 7.01
C LEU A 25 3.22 7.56 6.18
N LEU A 26 3.55 6.43 6.81
CA LEU A 26 3.98 5.24 6.09
C LEU A 26 2.91 4.76 5.10
N ARG A 27 1.63 4.85 5.49
CA ARG A 27 0.48 4.54 4.62
C ARG A 27 0.42 5.44 3.39
N ALA A 28 0.56 6.75 3.59
CA ALA A 28 0.62 7.71 2.49
C ALA A 28 1.83 7.43 1.59
N VAL A 29 2.99 7.13 2.16
CA VAL A 29 4.22 6.84 1.42
C VAL A 29 4.05 5.63 0.50
N TRP A 30 3.63 4.46 1.00
CA TRP A 30 3.54 3.29 0.12
C TRP A 30 2.41 3.41 -0.91
N MET A 31 1.30 4.10 -0.57
CA MET A 31 0.22 4.33 -1.54
C MET A 31 0.63 5.31 -2.64
N LEU A 32 1.18 6.46 -2.27
CA LEU A 32 1.47 7.56 -3.19
C LEU A 32 2.80 7.37 -3.91
N LEU A 33 3.88 7.11 -3.17
CA LEU A 33 5.21 6.94 -3.74
C LEU A 33 5.38 5.55 -4.35
N GLY A 34 4.85 4.50 -3.72
CA GLY A 34 4.99 3.14 -4.28
C GLY A 34 4.24 2.98 -5.60
N THR A 35 2.92 2.95 -5.52
CA THR A 35 2.05 2.73 -6.68
C THR A 35 2.16 3.84 -7.73
N GLY A 36 2.28 5.11 -7.28
CA GLY A 36 2.39 6.26 -8.18
C GLY A 36 3.68 6.26 -8.99
N VAL A 37 4.82 5.94 -8.36
CA VAL A 37 6.10 5.83 -9.09
C VAL A 37 6.07 4.65 -10.06
N LEU A 38 5.49 3.51 -9.68
CA LEU A 38 5.35 2.37 -10.60
C LEU A 38 4.51 2.69 -11.84
N LEU A 39 3.40 3.40 -11.66
CA LEU A 39 2.58 3.91 -12.77
C LEU A 39 3.37 4.84 -13.66
N PHE A 40 4.07 5.82 -13.07
CA PHE A 40 4.90 6.76 -13.80
C PHE A 40 6.01 6.07 -14.61
N LEU A 41 6.71 5.09 -14.01
CA LEU A 41 7.75 4.32 -14.66
C LEU A 41 7.18 3.49 -15.83
N THR A 42 6.04 2.82 -15.62
CA THR A 42 5.37 2.03 -16.67
C THR A 42 5.01 2.91 -17.87
N ILE A 43 4.39 4.07 -17.63
CA ILE A 43 4.03 5.03 -18.68
C ILE A 43 5.29 5.56 -19.38
N SER A 44 6.35 5.87 -18.62
CA SER A 44 7.61 6.37 -19.17
C SER A 44 8.28 5.35 -20.11
N ILE A 45 8.24 4.05 -19.79
CA ILE A 45 8.78 2.98 -20.65
C ILE A 45 8.01 2.92 -21.97
N VAL A 46 6.68 3.05 -21.94
CA VAL A 46 5.82 3.04 -23.15
C VAL A 46 6.07 4.27 -24.02
N ILE A 47 6.13 5.47 -23.43
CA ILE A 47 6.26 6.73 -24.19
C ILE A 47 7.65 6.86 -24.80
N ASN A 48 8.70 6.55 -24.05
CA ASN A 48 10.08 6.74 -24.49
C ASN A 48 10.64 5.57 -25.29
N LYS A 49 9.86 4.50 -25.51
CA LYS A 49 10.23 3.32 -26.30
C LYS A 49 11.53 2.67 -25.86
N TRP A 50 11.74 2.54 -24.56
CA TRP A 50 13.00 2.00 -24.08
C TRP A 50 13.17 0.52 -24.41
N PRO A 51 14.42 0.08 -24.64
CA PRO A 51 14.73 -1.31 -24.89
C PRO A 51 14.51 -2.16 -23.64
N TRP A 52 14.42 -3.48 -23.82
CA TRP A 52 14.13 -4.49 -22.79
C TRP A 52 15.08 -4.53 -21.56
N PHE A 53 16.23 -3.85 -21.63
CA PHE A 53 17.25 -3.83 -20.57
C PHE A 53 17.67 -2.41 -20.20
N HIS A 54 16.70 -1.54 -19.99
CA HIS A 54 16.95 -0.18 -19.57
C HIS A 54 17.17 -0.13 -18.04
N PRO A 55 18.06 0.73 -17.51
CA PRO A 55 18.24 0.87 -16.06
C PRO A 55 16.95 1.16 -15.28
N LEU A 56 15.94 1.74 -15.93
CA LEU A 56 14.64 1.98 -15.28
C LEU A 56 13.82 0.70 -15.08
N ASP A 57 14.10 -0.39 -15.79
CA ASP A 57 13.51 -1.70 -15.48
C ASP A 57 13.96 -2.15 -14.09
N LEU A 58 15.25 -1.99 -13.78
CA LEU A 58 15.77 -2.28 -12.44
C LEU A 58 15.12 -1.39 -11.38
N VAL A 59 15.00 -0.08 -11.65
CA VAL A 59 14.33 0.86 -10.74
C VAL A 59 12.86 0.44 -10.53
N PHE A 60 12.15 0.06 -11.59
CA PHE A 60 10.79 -0.42 -11.52
C PHE A 60 10.65 -1.64 -10.60
N TRP A 61 11.50 -2.65 -10.78
CA TRP A 61 11.49 -3.84 -9.93
C TRP A 61 11.83 -3.53 -8.47
N LEU A 62 12.79 -2.65 -8.22
CA LEU A 62 13.15 -2.21 -6.87
C LEU A 62 11.99 -1.48 -6.19
N VAL A 63 11.31 -0.58 -6.90
CA VAL A 63 10.14 0.15 -6.36
C VAL A 63 8.98 -0.81 -6.09
N LEU A 64 8.77 -1.82 -6.96
CA LEU A 64 7.70 -2.81 -6.77
C LEU A 64 7.94 -3.63 -5.50
N ILE A 65 9.15 -4.15 -5.34
CA ILE A 65 9.55 -4.92 -4.15
C ILE A 65 9.47 -4.02 -2.90
N ALA A 66 10.00 -2.80 -2.96
CA ALA A 66 9.96 -1.86 -1.84
C ALA A 66 8.52 -1.53 -1.42
N THR A 67 7.60 -1.38 -2.37
CA THR A 67 6.17 -1.12 -2.09
C THR A 67 5.51 -2.29 -1.36
N ILE A 68 5.76 -3.52 -1.83
CA ILE A 68 5.24 -4.75 -1.21
C ILE A 68 5.80 -4.93 0.22
N LEU A 69 7.09 -4.68 0.40
CA LEU A 69 7.73 -4.76 1.72
C LEU A 69 7.26 -3.64 2.65
N ALA A 70 7.11 -2.41 2.16
CA ALA A 70 6.57 -1.31 2.97
C ALA A 70 5.17 -1.64 3.50
N ARG A 71 4.32 -2.29 2.68
CA ARG A 71 3.01 -2.77 3.12
C ARG A 71 3.12 -3.86 4.20
N LEU A 72 4.10 -4.76 4.08
CA LEU A 72 4.37 -5.76 5.11
C LEU A 72 4.78 -5.12 6.44
N PHE A 73 5.69 -4.14 6.38
CA PHE A 73 6.13 -3.40 7.57
C PHE A 73 5.00 -2.60 8.21
N ASP A 74 4.14 -1.95 7.42
CA ASP A 74 2.94 -1.26 7.91
C ASP A 74 2.03 -2.21 8.71
N ILE A 75 1.77 -3.40 8.17
CA ILE A 75 0.90 -4.39 8.84
C ILE A 75 1.55 -4.96 10.10
N THR A 76 2.83 -5.32 10.03
CA THR A 76 3.52 -6.03 11.13
C THR A 76 4.01 -5.11 12.26
N ARG A 77 4.38 -3.85 11.97
CA ARG A 77 4.98 -2.93 12.95
C ARG A 77 4.14 -1.71 13.29
N PHE A 78 3.23 -1.30 12.41
CA PHE A 78 2.45 -0.06 12.58
C PHE A 78 0.95 -0.32 12.76
N SER A 79 0.56 -1.58 13.04
CA SER A 79 -0.84 -1.98 13.14
C SER A 79 -1.67 -1.51 11.94
N GLY A 80 -1.10 -1.68 10.74
CA GLY A 80 -1.69 -1.24 9.49
C GLY A 80 -3.15 -1.63 9.39
N ARG A 81 -3.98 -0.69 8.91
CA ARG A 81 -5.43 -0.87 8.74
C ARG A 81 -5.85 -1.13 7.29
N THR A 82 -7.01 -1.72 7.08
CA THR A 82 -7.65 -1.74 5.77
C THR A 82 -8.18 -0.35 5.44
N ALA A 83 -8.65 -0.12 4.21
CA ALA A 83 -9.29 1.15 3.83
C ALA A 83 -10.54 1.44 4.68
N ASN A 84 -11.17 0.40 5.22
CA ASN A 84 -12.35 0.48 6.09
C ASN A 84 -11.97 0.75 7.57
N GLY A 85 -10.69 0.92 7.89
CA GLY A 85 -10.23 1.17 9.25
C GLY A 85 -10.07 -0.07 10.14
N GLU A 86 -10.31 -1.26 9.61
CA GLU A 86 -10.13 -2.54 10.31
C GLU A 86 -8.64 -2.92 10.39
N LYS A 87 -8.24 -3.76 11.33
CA LYS A 87 -6.84 -4.22 11.42
C LYS A 87 -6.51 -5.11 10.23
N ALA A 88 -5.52 -4.73 9.43
CA ALA A 88 -5.11 -5.51 8.27
C ALA A 88 -4.36 -6.78 8.71
N THR A 89 -4.58 -7.84 7.95
CA THR A 89 -4.04 -9.18 8.20
C THR A 89 -2.98 -9.54 7.16
N MET A 90 -2.26 -10.64 7.41
CA MET A 90 -1.33 -11.19 6.42
C MET A 90 -2.02 -11.71 5.16
N LYS A 91 -3.31 -12.06 5.24
CA LYS A 91 -4.13 -12.38 4.06
C LYS A 91 -4.29 -11.14 3.18
N ASP A 92 -4.59 -9.99 3.78
CA ASP A 92 -4.73 -8.73 3.05
C ASP A 92 -3.42 -8.31 2.40
N TRP A 93 -2.29 -8.54 3.09
CA TRP A 93 -0.97 -8.33 2.49
C TRP A 93 -0.74 -9.20 1.25
N ARG A 94 -1.04 -10.50 1.33
CA ARG A 94 -0.85 -11.44 0.22
C ARG A 94 -1.74 -11.06 -0.96
N ASP A 95 -3.02 -10.83 -0.70
CA ASP A 95 -3.99 -10.50 -1.75
C ASP A 95 -3.62 -9.16 -2.42
N TYR A 96 -3.17 -8.16 -1.64
CA TYR A 96 -2.61 -6.91 -2.16
C TYR A 96 -1.36 -7.15 -3.01
N SER A 97 -0.41 -7.95 -2.52
CA SER A 97 0.86 -8.20 -3.20
C SER A 97 0.67 -8.94 -4.52
N LEU A 98 -0.26 -9.89 -4.57
CA LEU A 98 -0.64 -10.60 -5.79
C LEU A 98 -1.31 -9.67 -6.79
N LEU A 99 -2.25 -8.81 -6.33
CA LEU A 99 -2.94 -7.87 -7.20
C LEU A 99 -1.98 -6.84 -7.79
N VAL A 100 -1.20 -6.16 -6.93
CA VAL A 100 -0.25 -5.12 -7.35
C VAL A 100 0.88 -5.71 -8.16
N GLY A 101 1.49 -6.81 -7.70
CA GLY A 101 2.51 -7.52 -8.45
C GLY A 101 2.01 -7.96 -9.82
N GLY A 102 0.83 -8.60 -9.89
CA GLY A 102 0.22 -9.04 -11.14
C GLY A 102 -0.02 -7.90 -12.12
N ILE A 103 -0.68 -6.82 -11.68
CA ILE A 103 -0.98 -5.65 -12.53
C ILE A 103 0.31 -5.05 -13.10
N PHE A 104 1.31 -4.82 -12.25
CA PHE A 104 2.54 -4.15 -12.69
C PHE A 104 3.44 -5.05 -13.54
N ILE A 105 3.53 -6.35 -13.24
CA ILE A 105 4.27 -7.29 -14.09
C ILE A 105 3.63 -7.39 -15.47
N VAL A 106 2.30 -7.52 -15.54
CA VAL A 106 1.57 -7.55 -16.81
C VAL A 106 1.74 -6.23 -17.55
N GLY A 107 1.65 -5.09 -16.85
CA GLY A 107 1.87 -3.77 -17.44
C GLY A 107 3.28 -3.59 -18.01
N TRP A 108 4.30 -4.04 -17.28
CA TRP A 108 5.70 -4.03 -17.72
C TRP A 108 5.91 -4.90 -18.97
N LEU A 109 5.39 -6.13 -18.96
CA LEU A 109 5.43 -7.02 -20.14
C LEU A 109 4.72 -6.39 -21.34
N ALA A 110 3.51 -5.87 -21.14
CA ALA A 110 2.74 -5.22 -22.20
C ALA A 110 3.48 -4.01 -22.78
N ALA A 111 4.11 -3.18 -21.93
CA ALA A 111 4.90 -2.04 -22.37
C ALA A 111 6.04 -2.46 -23.31
N HIS A 112 6.79 -3.48 -22.92
CA HIS A 112 7.91 -4.01 -23.70
C HIS A 112 7.47 -4.74 -24.97
N LEU A 113 6.32 -5.42 -24.95
CA LEU A 113 5.73 -6.02 -26.16
C LEU A 113 5.26 -4.95 -27.15
N ILE A 114 4.61 -3.88 -26.67
CA ILE A 114 4.19 -2.76 -27.51
C ILE A 114 5.39 -2.07 -28.16
N ASN A 115 6.48 -1.89 -27.40
CA ASN A 115 7.72 -1.31 -27.93
C ASN A 115 8.40 -2.23 -28.94
N LEU A 116 8.31 -3.56 -28.77
CA LEU A 116 8.89 -4.52 -29.70
C LEU A 116 8.12 -4.59 -31.04
N LEU A 117 6.80 -4.38 -31.01
CA LEU A 117 5.93 -4.45 -32.20
C LEU A 117 5.87 -3.14 -33.01
N ARG A 118 6.52 -2.07 -32.56
CA ARG A 118 6.50 -0.73 -33.18
C ARG A 118 7.83 -0.38 -33.81
#